data_AF-A0A7C5YNK0-F1
#
_entry.id   AF-A0A7C5YNK0-F1
#
_cell.length_a   1.000
_cell.length_b   1.000
_cell.length_c   1.000
_cell.angle_alpha   90.00
_cell.angle_beta   90.00
_cell.angle_gamma   90.00
#
_symmetry.space_group_name_H-M   'P 1'
#
loop_
_entity.id
_entity.type
_entity.pdbx_description
1 polymer ?
#
loop_
_entity_poly.entity_id
_entity_poly.type
_entity_poly.pdbx_seq_one_letter_code
_entity_poly.pdbx_strand_id
1 'polypeptide(L)'
;SDPPPGLDWDFWLGPAPKRPYNPNRCIYHFRWFWDYAGGKVADWGVHLIDIVLWAMGEHNPTEVCAYGGKFALRDNRETPDTIECIWKFNDWTLVYTHRAANGHPLYGRGYGTMFFGTNGSLYVSREGLEVYPEKERIPAYKRGGSAQSEPFTENFLAAIREGVPLLVDVLTGVRSTLVPLLGNIAYRVGRSIRWDAQQARIVGDREANALLARNWRAPWGIPKRYIKPIG
;
A
#
# COMPACT_ATOMS: atom_id res chain seq x y z
N SER A 1 2.34 7.37 -29.44
CA SER A 1 2.28 6.49 -30.61
C SER A 1 0.90 5.88 -30.66
N ASP A 2 0.58 5.14 -31.72
CA ASP A 2 -0.61 4.30 -31.72
C ASP A 2 -0.42 3.06 -30.84
N PRO A 3 -1.50 2.51 -30.26
CA PRO A 3 -1.45 1.22 -29.57
C PRO A 3 -0.95 0.10 -30.52
N PRO A 4 -0.19 -0.88 -30.02
CA PRO A 4 0.19 -2.05 -30.81
C PRO A 4 -1.05 -2.87 -31.23
N PRO A 5 -0.98 -3.60 -32.36
CA PRO A 5 -2.05 -4.49 -32.78
C PRO A 5 -2.48 -5.45 -31.66
N GLY A 6 -3.79 -5.62 -31.48
CA GLY A 6 -4.37 -6.50 -30.46
C GLY A 6 -4.54 -5.86 -29.07
N LEU A 7 -4.03 -4.66 -28.83
CA LEU A 7 -4.31 -3.91 -27.59
C LEU A 7 -5.51 -2.97 -27.78
N ASP A 8 -6.65 -3.33 -27.18
CA ASP A 8 -7.74 -2.38 -26.99
C ASP A 8 -7.35 -1.38 -25.89
N TRP A 9 -6.86 -0.23 -26.31
CA TRP A 9 -6.39 0.80 -25.40
C TRP A 9 -7.52 1.48 -24.61
N ASP A 10 -8.70 1.67 -25.20
CA ASP A 10 -9.81 2.31 -24.49
C ASP A 10 -10.34 1.39 -23.39
N PHE A 11 -10.41 0.09 -23.66
CA PHE A 11 -10.76 -0.91 -22.67
C PHE A 11 -9.68 -1.06 -21.60
N TRP A 12 -8.40 -1.09 -21.99
CA TRP A 12 -7.28 -1.15 -21.02
C TRP A 12 -7.28 0.03 -20.05
N LEU A 13 -7.55 1.25 -20.54
CA LEU A 13 -7.71 2.43 -19.68
C LEU A 13 -8.87 2.28 -18.69
N GLY A 14 -9.91 1.54 -19.08
CA GLY A 14 -11.07 1.29 -18.26
C GLY A 14 -11.69 2.58 -17.71
N PRO A 15 -11.98 2.65 -16.40
CA PRO A 15 -12.61 3.81 -15.76
C PRO A 15 -11.70 5.04 -15.66
N ALA A 16 -10.40 4.91 -15.93
CA ALA A 16 -9.46 6.02 -15.81
C ALA A 16 -9.73 7.12 -16.86
N PRO A 17 -9.21 8.35 -16.64
CA PRO A 17 -9.26 9.40 -17.64
C PRO A 17 -8.71 8.94 -19.00
N LYS A 18 -9.33 9.38 -20.09
CA LYS A 18 -8.86 9.06 -21.44
C LYS A 18 -7.50 9.71 -21.69
N ARG A 19 -6.53 8.92 -22.17
CA ARG A 19 -5.17 9.37 -22.48
C ARG A 19 -4.73 8.82 -23.83
N PRO A 20 -3.93 9.56 -24.62
CA PRO A 20 -3.25 8.98 -25.77
C PRO A 20 -2.37 7.80 -25.35
N TYR A 21 -2.22 6.81 -26.23
CA TYR A 21 -1.36 5.67 -25.94
C TYR A 21 0.09 6.11 -25.73
N ASN A 22 0.67 5.59 -24.65
CA ASN A 22 2.07 5.77 -24.31
C ASN A 22 2.57 4.43 -23.74
N PRO A 23 3.59 3.79 -24.34
CA PRO A 23 4.12 2.52 -23.83
C PRO A 23 4.64 2.63 -22.38
N ASN A 24 5.12 3.81 -21.98
CA ASN A 24 5.54 4.07 -20.60
C ASN A 24 4.37 4.20 -19.62
N ARG A 25 3.10 4.21 -20.09
CA ARG A 25 1.90 4.16 -19.23
C ARG A 25 1.20 2.81 -19.25
N CYS A 26 1.66 1.87 -20.07
CA CYS A 26 0.99 0.59 -20.31
C CYS A 26 1.45 -0.48 -19.31
N ILE A 27 1.35 -1.76 -19.69
CA ILE A 27 1.71 -2.95 -18.91
C ILE A 27 3.04 -2.72 -18.16
N TYR A 28 3.04 -3.12 -16.88
CA TYR A 28 4.09 -2.88 -15.89
C TYR A 28 4.30 -1.42 -15.48
N HIS A 29 4.39 -0.47 -16.40
CA HIS A 29 4.71 0.93 -16.10
C HIS A 29 3.52 1.76 -15.58
N PHE A 30 2.28 1.29 -15.77
CA PHE A 30 1.06 1.93 -15.24
C PHE A 30 1.16 2.29 -13.75
N ARG A 31 1.99 1.54 -13.01
CA ARG A 31 2.28 1.68 -11.58
C ARG A 31 2.74 3.09 -11.17
N TRP A 32 3.33 3.84 -12.10
CA TRP A 32 3.95 5.12 -11.81
C TRP A 32 3.06 6.34 -12.14
N PHE A 33 1.81 6.09 -12.50
CA PHE A 33 0.84 7.12 -12.87
C PHE A 33 -0.34 7.09 -11.92
N TRP A 34 -0.70 8.25 -11.40
CA TRP A 34 -1.77 8.38 -10.43
C TRP A 34 -3.09 7.92 -11.01
N ASP A 35 -3.33 8.05 -12.31
CA ASP A 35 -4.56 7.60 -12.97
C ASP A 35 -4.88 6.12 -12.71
N TYR A 36 -3.85 5.26 -12.57
CA TYR A 36 -4.01 3.81 -12.52
C TYR A 36 -3.55 3.18 -11.20
N ALA A 37 -2.62 3.84 -10.50
CA ALA A 37 -1.91 3.27 -9.36
C ALA A 37 -1.55 4.32 -8.31
N GLY A 38 -0.80 3.90 -7.29
CA GLY A 38 -0.32 4.75 -6.20
C GLY A 38 1.20 4.73 -6.03
N GLY A 39 1.97 4.41 -7.08
CA GLY A 39 3.42 4.34 -7.00
C GLY A 39 3.91 3.30 -6.00
N LYS A 40 5.15 3.45 -5.54
CA LYS A 40 5.79 2.45 -4.67
C LYS A 40 5.19 2.35 -3.27
N VAL A 41 4.53 3.40 -2.78
CA VAL A 41 3.82 3.37 -1.50
C VAL A 41 2.66 2.36 -1.54
N ALA A 42 1.85 2.38 -2.61
CA ALA A 42 0.72 1.45 -2.74
C ALA A 42 1.10 0.12 -3.42
N ASP A 43 2.12 0.10 -4.27
CA ASP A 43 2.58 -1.11 -4.98
C ASP A 43 3.46 -2.00 -4.10
N TRP A 44 4.50 -1.44 -3.49
CA TRP A 44 5.44 -2.20 -2.66
C TRP A 44 5.21 -2.01 -1.17
N GLY A 45 4.88 -0.80 -0.75
CA GLY A 45 4.65 -0.48 0.66
C GLY A 45 3.53 -1.32 1.29
N VAL A 46 2.44 -1.57 0.56
CA VAL A 46 1.32 -2.40 1.05
C VAL A 46 1.77 -3.76 1.58
N HIS A 47 2.74 -4.42 0.93
CA HIS A 47 3.24 -5.74 1.35
C HIS A 47 3.96 -5.71 2.70
N LEU A 48 4.62 -4.59 3.03
CA LEU A 48 5.36 -4.43 4.29
C LEU A 48 4.46 -3.88 5.40
N ILE A 49 3.58 -2.95 5.03
CA ILE A 49 2.63 -2.30 5.93
C ILE A 49 1.62 -3.32 6.45
N ASP A 50 1.11 -4.23 5.60
CA ASP A 50 0.19 -5.30 6.00
C ASP A 50 0.73 -6.14 7.17
N ILE A 51 2.03 -6.51 7.12
CA ILE A 51 2.70 -7.25 8.20
C ILE A 51 2.69 -6.44 9.51
N VAL A 52 2.90 -5.12 9.43
CA VAL A 52 2.86 -4.25 10.60
C VAL A 52 1.45 -4.19 11.17
N LEU A 53 0.43 -3.94 10.35
CA LEU A 53 -0.96 -3.82 10.83
C LEU A 53 -1.44 -5.14 11.45
N TRP A 54 -1.08 -6.27 10.85
CA TRP A 54 -1.35 -7.59 11.39
C TRP A 54 -0.68 -7.81 12.74
N ALA A 55 0.63 -7.51 12.85
CA ALA A 55 1.38 -7.72 14.08
C ALA A 55 0.95 -6.77 15.22
N MET A 56 0.60 -5.53 14.89
CA MET A 56 0.16 -4.52 15.86
C MET A 56 -1.32 -4.63 16.22
N GLY A 57 -2.13 -5.34 15.42
CA GLY A 57 -3.58 -5.47 15.62
C GLY A 57 -4.38 -4.18 15.39
N GLU A 58 -3.74 -3.14 14.87
CA GLU A 58 -4.32 -1.81 14.68
C GLU A 58 -4.21 -1.39 13.21
N HIS A 59 -5.35 -1.00 12.62
CA HIS A 59 -5.48 -0.82 11.17
C HIS A 59 -5.76 0.63 10.74
N ASN A 60 -6.01 1.52 11.71
CA ASN A 60 -6.50 2.87 11.46
C ASN A 60 -5.54 3.91 12.05
N PRO A 61 -4.70 4.55 11.22
CA PRO A 61 -3.89 5.65 11.69
C PRO A 61 -4.78 6.85 12.01
N THR A 62 -4.37 7.68 12.96
CA THR A 62 -5.08 8.91 13.34
C THR A 62 -4.59 10.12 12.55
N GLU A 63 -3.31 10.11 12.17
CA GLU A 63 -2.67 11.20 11.43
C GLU A 63 -1.60 10.64 10.49
N VAL A 64 -1.45 11.26 9.32
CA VAL A 64 -0.52 10.82 8.28
C VAL A 64 0.17 12.03 7.66
N CYS A 65 1.49 11.97 7.50
CA CYS A 65 2.24 12.93 6.69
C CYS A 65 3.20 12.20 5.75
N ALA A 66 3.51 12.83 4.62
CA ALA A 66 4.45 12.26 3.66
C ALA A 66 5.19 13.37 2.90
N TYR A 67 6.49 13.16 2.71
CA TYR A 67 7.36 14.07 1.99
C TYR A 67 8.26 13.31 1.03
N GLY A 68 8.47 13.86 -0.15
CA GLY A 68 9.21 13.19 -1.20
C GLY A 68 9.19 13.97 -2.50
N GLY A 69 9.65 13.32 -3.57
CA GLY A 69 9.64 13.91 -4.89
C GLY A 69 10.32 13.04 -5.93
N LYS A 70 10.54 13.62 -7.11
CA LYS A 70 11.37 13.06 -8.16
C LYS A 70 12.72 13.75 -8.16
N PHE A 71 13.66 13.25 -7.37
CA PHE A 71 14.95 13.92 -7.19
C PHE A 71 16.02 13.41 -8.15
N ALA A 72 15.98 12.13 -8.50
CA ALA A 72 17.01 11.48 -9.31
C ALA A 72 16.51 11.08 -10.71
N LEU A 73 15.29 10.54 -10.79
CA LEU A 73 14.74 10.00 -12.03
C LEU A 73 14.07 11.11 -12.86
N ARG A 74 14.49 11.23 -14.11
CA ARG A 74 14.00 12.22 -15.09
C ARG A 74 13.12 11.58 -16.17
N ASP A 75 12.29 10.62 -15.77
CA ASP A 75 11.33 9.96 -16.66
C ASP A 75 9.94 10.63 -16.61
N ASN A 76 8.95 10.03 -17.25
CA ASN A 76 7.59 10.56 -17.30
C ASN A 76 6.67 10.08 -16.16
N ARG A 77 7.20 9.45 -15.09
CA ARG A 77 6.36 9.05 -13.95
C ARG A 77 5.77 10.26 -13.22
N GLU A 78 4.62 10.05 -12.58
CA GLU A 78 3.95 11.05 -11.74
C GLU A 78 4.20 10.80 -10.23
N THR A 79 4.51 9.56 -9.86
CA THR A 79 4.76 9.15 -8.48
C THR A 79 6.21 9.47 -8.06
N PRO A 80 6.48 9.76 -6.77
CA PRO A 80 7.84 10.09 -6.32
C PRO A 80 8.83 8.93 -6.54
N ASP A 81 10.10 9.27 -6.79
CA ASP A 81 11.21 8.30 -6.77
C ASP A 81 11.80 8.12 -5.37
N THR A 82 11.57 9.10 -4.50
CA THR A 82 12.04 9.14 -3.13
C THR A 82 10.91 9.67 -2.26
N ILE A 83 10.51 8.92 -1.23
CA ILE A 83 9.43 9.31 -0.34
C ILE A 83 9.61 8.70 1.05
N GLU A 84 9.28 9.49 2.06
CA GLU A 84 9.10 9.08 3.45
C GLU A 84 7.65 9.34 3.84
N CYS A 85 6.97 8.33 4.37
CA CYS A 85 5.61 8.44 4.91
C CYS A 85 5.64 8.08 6.39
N ILE A 86 4.92 8.85 7.21
CA ILE A 86 4.78 8.60 8.64
C ILE A 86 3.29 8.52 8.95
N TRP A 87 2.88 7.43 9.59
CA TRP A 87 1.55 7.26 10.14
C TRP A 87 1.63 7.20 11.65
N LYS A 88 0.81 8.01 12.31
CA LYS A 88 0.60 7.97 13.75
C LYS A 88 -0.59 7.08 14.06
N PHE A 89 -0.39 6.10 14.93
CA PHE A 89 -1.43 5.30 15.55
C PHE A 89 -1.61 5.75 17.01
N ASN A 90 -2.37 5.02 17.82
CA ASN A 90 -2.64 5.45 19.20
C ASN A 90 -1.34 5.63 20.02
N ASP A 91 -0.51 4.59 20.09
CA ASP A 91 0.67 4.54 20.96
C ASP A 91 1.98 4.27 20.22
N TRP A 92 1.94 4.29 18.88
CA TRP A 92 3.10 3.97 18.04
C TRP A 92 3.04 4.68 16.69
N THR A 93 4.15 4.65 15.98
CA THR A 93 4.26 5.25 14.63
C THR A 93 4.81 4.24 13.65
N LEU A 94 4.32 4.30 12.42
CA LEU A 94 4.86 3.58 11.28
C LEU A 94 5.62 4.55 10.38
N VAL A 95 6.82 4.17 9.95
CA VAL A 95 7.59 4.89 8.94
C VAL A 95 7.79 3.98 7.73
N TYR A 96 7.45 4.47 6.54
CA TYR A 96 7.77 3.82 5.28
C TYR A 96 8.71 4.69 4.46
N THR A 97 9.85 4.11 4.12
CA THR A 97 10.87 4.72 3.28
C THR A 97 10.91 4.04 1.92
N HIS A 98 10.92 4.83 0.85
CA HIS A 98 11.24 4.34 -0.49
C HIS A 98 12.25 5.24 -1.19
N ARG A 99 13.23 4.61 -1.86
CA ARG A 99 14.27 5.26 -2.69
C ARG A 99 14.49 4.40 -3.93
N ALA A 100 14.13 4.91 -5.11
CA ALA A 100 14.21 4.15 -6.36
C ALA A 100 15.61 4.16 -6.99
N ALA A 101 16.40 5.21 -6.72
CA ALA A 101 17.69 5.45 -7.37
C ALA A 101 18.92 5.08 -6.52
N ASN A 102 18.71 4.50 -5.34
CA ASN A 102 19.79 4.02 -4.48
C ASN A 102 19.39 2.69 -3.85
N GLY A 103 20.15 1.64 -4.15
CA GLY A 103 19.91 0.28 -3.66
C GLY A 103 20.64 -0.06 -2.34
N HIS A 104 21.30 0.92 -1.69
CA HIS A 104 21.99 0.64 -0.44
C HIS A 104 20.99 0.20 0.65
N PRO A 105 21.19 -0.98 1.26
CA PRO A 105 20.26 -1.52 2.25
C PRO A 105 20.22 -0.68 3.53
N LEU A 106 19.05 -0.55 4.14
CA LEU A 106 18.92 -0.03 5.51
C LEU A 106 19.35 -1.13 6.49
N TYR A 107 20.23 -0.81 7.43
CA TYR A 107 20.76 -1.76 8.43
C TYR A 107 21.48 -2.99 7.82
N GLY A 108 22.03 -2.87 6.62
CA GLY A 108 22.66 -4.00 5.92
C GLY A 108 21.66 -5.08 5.49
N ARG A 109 20.36 -4.79 5.53
CA ARG A 109 19.27 -5.67 5.12
C ARG A 109 18.59 -5.09 3.87
N GLY A 110 18.29 -5.95 2.89
CA GLY A 110 17.65 -5.53 1.63
C GLY A 110 16.33 -4.78 1.84
N TYR A 111 15.23 -5.50 1.92
CA TYR A 111 13.93 -4.95 2.29
C TYR A 111 13.31 -5.79 3.41
N GLY A 112 12.46 -5.17 4.22
CA GLY A 112 11.77 -5.84 5.30
C GLY A 112 11.05 -4.85 6.21
N THR A 113 10.55 -5.36 7.31
CA THR A 113 9.83 -4.62 8.34
C THR A 113 10.60 -4.74 9.65
N MET A 114 10.81 -3.63 10.34
CA MET A 114 11.47 -3.63 11.65
C MET A 114 10.53 -3.03 12.70
N PHE A 115 10.38 -3.73 13.81
CA PHE A 115 9.65 -3.29 14.98
C PHE A 115 10.65 -2.91 16.06
N PHE A 116 10.39 -1.79 16.75
CA PHE A 116 11.20 -1.31 17.86
C PHE A 116 10.34 -1.23 19.10
N GLY A 117 10.65 -2.06 20.09
CA GLY A 117 9.99 -2.08 21.39
C GLY A 117 10.97 -1.78 22.51
N THR A 118 10.44 -1.61 23.72
CA THR A 118 11.26 -1.32 24.91
C THR A 118 12.11 -2.50 25.35
N ASN A 119 11.77 -3.73 24.96
CA ASN A 119 12.54 -4.93 25.29
C ASN A 119 13.54 -5.35 24.21
N GLY A 120 13.42 -4.81 23.00
CA GLY A 120 14.24 -5.20 21.87
C GLY A 120 13.58 -4.87 20.53
N SER A 121 14.21 -5.32 19.44
CA SER A 121 13.75 -5.11 18.09
C SER A 121 13.47 -6.43 17.37
N LEU A 122 12.51 -6.44 16.47
CA LEU A 122 12.18 -7.58 15.61
C LEU A 122 12.34 -7.16 14.14
N TYR A 123 13.19 -7.86 13.40
CA TYR A 123 13.27 -7.75 11.96
C TYR A 123 12.50 -8.89 11.30
N VAL A 124 11.65 -8.57 10.32
CA VAL A 124 10.87 -9.53 9.53
C VAL A 124 11.11 -9.29 8.05
N SER A 125 11.40 -10.36 7.32
CA SER A 125 11.53 -10.35 5.86
C SER A 125 11.09 -11.69 5.29
N ARG A 126 11.21 -11.85 3.96
CA ARG A 126 10.96 -13.15 3.32
C ARG A 126 11.94 -14.23 3.75
N GLU A 127 13.14 -13.85 4.18
CA GLU A 127 14.16 -14.78 4.66
C GLU A 127 13.87 -15.32 6.06
N GLY A 128 12.87 -14.74 6.75
CA GLY A 128 12.49 -15.12 8.10
C GLY A 128 12.45 -13.94 9.05
N LEU A 129 12.66 -14.24 10.33
CA LEU A 129 12.60 -13.25 11.40
C LEU A 129 13.79 -13.35 12.36
N GLU A 130 14.17 -12.22 12.93
CA GLU A 130 15.29 -12.10 13.85
C GLU A 130 14.95 -11.11 14.98
N VAL A 131 15.14 -11.54 16.23
CA VAL A 131 14.90 -10.75 17.45
C VAL A 131 16.23 -10.32 18.03
N TYR A 132 16.36 -9.02 18.25
CA TYR A 132 17.50 -8.36 18.87
C TYR A 132 17.11 -7.85 20.25
N PRO A 133 17.61 -8.46 21.33
CA PRO A 133 17.35 -7.99 22.68
C PRO A 133 17.90 -6.59 22.94
N GLU A 134 17.16 -5.79 23.71
CA GLU A 134 17.73 -4.65 24.42
C GLU A 134 18.38 -5.19 25.71
N LYS A 135 19.71 -5.35 25.67
CA LYS A 135 20.49 -6.02 26.73
C LYS A 135 19.99 -7.44 26.97
N GLU A 136 19.61 -7.78 28.19
CA GLU A 136 19.18 -9.12 28.61
C GLU A 136 17.66 -9.18 28.85
N ARG A 137 16.89 -8.19 28.34
CA ARG A 137 15.44 -8.10 28.60
C ARG A 137 14.64 -9.26 27.99
N ILE A 138 15.11 -9.80 26.87
CA ILE A 138 14.52 -10.94 26.16
C ILE A 138 15.64 -11.79 25.52
N PRO A 139 15.40 -13.06 25.19
CA PRO A 139 16.38 -13.86 24.44
C PRO A 139 16.45 -13.40 22.98
N ALA A 140 17.65 -13.48 22.40
CA ALA A 140 17.81 -13.40 20.95
C ALA A 140 17.15 -14.61 20.29
N TYR A 141 16.57 -14.41 19.11
CA TYR A 141 15.87 -15.47 18.39
C TYR A 141 16.02 -15.28 16.89
N LYS A 142 16.14 -16.38 16.15
CA LYS A 142 16.21 -16.35 14.69
C LYS A 142 15.47 -17.55 14.11
N ARG A 143 14.64 -17.32 13.10
CA ARG A 143 13.94 -18.36 12.34
C ARG A 143 14.00 -18.03 10.86
N GLY A 144 14.20 -19.03 10.03
CA GLY A 144 14.12 -18.90 8.57
C GLY A 144 12.70 -18.59 8.08
N GLY A 145 12.60 -18.28 6.79
CA GLY A 145 11.34 -18.04 6.10
C GLY A 145 10.46 -19.28 6.00
N SER A 146 9.23 -19.08 5.57
CA SER A 146 8.25 -20.12 5.29
C SER A 146 7.68 -19.97 3.88
N ALA A 147 6.97 -20.99 3.40
CA ALA A 147 6.16 -20.88 2.19
C ALA A 147 5.16 -19.73 2.35
N GLN A 148 5.10 -18.84 1.35
CA GLN A 148 4.28 -17.63 1.39
C GLN A 148 3.05 -17.69 0.49
N SER A 149 2.99 -18.59 -0.50
CA SER A 149 1.92 -18.59 -1.50
C SER A 149 1.05 -19.84 -1.44
N GLU A 150 1.66 -21.00 -1.21
CA GLU A 150 0.98 -22.30 -1.19
C GLU A 150 -0.13 -22.34 -0.12
N PRO A 151 0.10 -21.90 1.14
CA PRO A 151 -0.94 -21.98 2.16
C PRO A 151 -2.18 -21.14 1.84
N PHE A 152 -1.99 -19.95 1.25
CA PHE A 152 -3.13 -19.11 0.82
C PHE A 152 -3.87 -19.71 -0.37
N THR A 153 -3.15 -20.35 -1.30
CA THR A 153 -3.75 -21.03 -2.46
C THR A 153 -4.60 -22.21 -2.01
N GLU A 154 -4.06 -23.04 -1.11
CA GLU A 154 -4.79 -24.17 -0.52
C GLU A 154 -6.03 -23.71 0.24
N ASN A 155 -5.89 -22.70 1.10
CA ASN A 155 -7.04 -22.15 1.83
C ASN A 155 -8.11 -21.55 0.90
N PHE A 156 -7.72 -20.87 -0.18
CA PHE A 156 -8.67 -20.35 -1.16
C PHE A 156 -9.46 -21.48 -1.83
N LEU A 157 -8.78 -22.56 -2.23
CA LEU A 157 -9.44 -23.73 -2.81
C LEU A 157 -10.36 -24.45 -1.81
N ALA A 158 -9.92 -24.57 -0.55
CA ALA A 158 -10.74 -25.12 0.52
C ALA A 158 -11.98 -24.26 0.78
N ALA A 159 -11.85 -22.94 0.79
CA ALA A 159 -12.99 -22.03 0.96
C ALA A 159 -14.06 -22.21 -0.14
N ILE A 160 -13.64 -22.44 -1.39
CA ILE A 160 -14.56 -22.73 -2.50
C ILE A 160 -15.26 -24.08 -2.32
N ARG A 161 -14.50 -25.12 -1.96
CA ARG A 161 -14.98 -26.51 -1.93
C ARG A 161 -15.79 -26.84 -0.69
N GLU A 162 -15.35 -26.33 0.45
CA GLU A 162 -15.79 -26.77 1.78
C GLU A 162 -16.48 -25.64 2.56
N GLY A 163 -16.45 -24.40 2.06
CA GLY A 163 -17.06 -23.25 2.73
C GLY A 163 -16.32 -22.81 4.00
N VAL A 164 -15.05 -23.21 4.16
CA VAL A 164 -14.22 -22.73 5.29
C VAL A 164 -13.86 -21.25 5.14
N PRO A 165 -13.62 -20.52 6.25
CA PRO A 165 -13.19 -19.13 6.17
C PRO A 165 -11.87 -18.94 5.43
N LEU A 166 -11.72 -17.81 4.74
CA LEU A 166 -10.44 -17.38 4.19
C LEU A 166 -9.49 -16.97 5.31
N LEU A 167 -8.20 -17.31 5.17
CA LEU A 167 -7.13 -16.84 6.05
C LEU A 167 -6.98 -15.33 6.01
N VAL A 168 -7.25 -14.73 4.84
CA VAL A 168 -7.23 -13.29 4.61
C VAL A 168 -8.51 -12.91 3.88
N ASP A 169 -9.41 -12.23 4.58
CA ASP A 169 -10.67 -11.78 4.00
C ASP A 169 -10.52 -10.46 3.21
N VAL A 170 -11.62 -10.06 2.56
CA VAL A 170 -11.67 -8.81 1.78
C VAL A 170 -11.45 -7.57 2.65
N LEU A 171 -11.88 -7.58 3.91
CA LEU A 171 -11.75 -6.44 4.80
C LEU A 171 -10.31 -6.24 5.23
N THR A 172 -9.54 -7.31 5.44
CA THR A 172 -8.09 -7.24 5.64
C THR A 172 -7.45 -6.57 4.43
N GLY A 173 -7.78 -7.00 3.22
CA GLY A 173 -7.28 -6.36 1.99
C GLY A 173 -7.61 -4.86 1.90
N VAL A 174 -8.84 -4.46 2.25
CA VAL A 174 -9.26 -3.04 2.29
C VAL A 174 -8.45 -2.26 3.32
N ARG A 175 -8.32 -2.78 4.55
CA ARG A 175 -7.60 -2.13 5.66
C ARG A 175 -6.11 -1.95 5.33
N SER A 176 -5.47 -2.97 4.79
CA SER A 176 -4.05 -2.93 4.43
C SER A 176 -3.78 -1.99 3.27
N THR A 177 -4.75 -1.83 2.35
CA THR A 177 -4.63 -0.89 1.23
C THR A 177 -4.92 0.56 1.65
N LEU A 178 -5.79 0.79 2.63
CA LEU A 178 -6.16 2.13 3.09
C LEU A 178 -4.93 2.92 3.57
N VAL A 179 -4.08 2.31 4.39
CA VAL A 179 -2.91 2.97 5.00
C VAL A 179 -1.95 3.57 3.96
N PRO A 180 -1.41 2.80 2.98
CA PRO A 180 -0.57 3.37 1.93
C PRO A 180 -1.30 4.40 1.06
N LEU A 181 -2.61 4.26 0.83
CA LEU A 181 -3.39 5.27 0.10
C LEU A 181 -3.47 6.60 0.87
N LEU A 182 -3.64 6.57 2.19
CA LEU A 182 -3.59 7.78 3.01
C LEU A 182 -2.21 8.46 2.94
N GLY A 183 -1.12 7.67 2.90
CA GLY A 183 0.23 8.20 2.69
C GLY A 183 0.38 8.91 1.34
N ASN A 184 -0.14 8.31 0.27
CA ASN A 184 -0.19 8.94 -1.04
C ASN A 184 -1.03 10.21 -1.05
N ILE A 185 -2.17 10.24 -0.35
CA ILE A 185 -3.02 11.44 -0.26
C ILE A 185 -2.26 12.55 0.45
N ALA A 186 -1.67 12.28 1.62
CA ALA A 186 -0.87 13.24 2.37
C ALA A 186 0.26 13.84 1.52
N TYR A 187 0.97 12.99 0.76
CA TYR A 187 2.00 13.43 -0.19
C TYR A 187 1.43 14.36 -1.26
N ARG A 188 0.28 13.98 -1.87
CA ARG A 188 -0.32 14.73 -2.97
C ARG A 188 -0.88 16.08 -2.55
N VAL A 189 -1.38 16.21 -1.32
CA VAL A 189 -1.85 17.50 -0.79
C VAL A 189 -0.75 18.32 -0.11
N GLY A 190 0.44 17.74 0.04
CA GLY A 190 1.64 18.43 0.57
C GLY A 190 1.54 18.81 2.06
N ARG A 191 0.70 18.12 2.84
CA ARG A 191 0.44 18.43 4.25
C ARG A 191 0.04 17.20 5.06
N SER A 192 0.10 17.31 6.38
CA SER A 192 -0.45 16.29 7.29
C SER A 192 -1.97 16.21 7.15
N ILE A 193 -2.52 15.00 7.21
CA ILE A 193 -3.97 14.73 7.19
C ILE A 193 -4.37 13.95 8.43
N ARG A 194 -5.58 14.24 8.96
CA ARG A 194 -6.18 13.50 10.08
C ARG A 194 -7.28 12.58 9.58
N TRP A 195 -7.26 11.33 9.98
CA TRP A 195 -8.19 10.30 9.50
C TRP A 195 -9.24 9.97 10.57
N ASP A 196 -10.51 10.01 10.17
CA ASP A 196 -11.64 9.54 10.96
C ASP A 196 -12.10 8.20 10.39
N ALA A 197 -11.68 7.12 11.05
CA ALA A 197 -11.98 5.76 10.62
C ALA A 197 -13.46 5.38 10.78
N GLN A 198 -14.18 6.00 11.72
CA GLN A 198 -15.61 5.71 11.91
C GLN A 198 -16.43 6.28 10.75
N GLN A 199 -16.06 7.46 10.26
CA GLN A 199 -16.74 8.13 9.16
C GLN A 199 -16.06 7.90 7.80
N ALA A 200 -14.97 7.13 7.77
CA ALA A 200 -14.15 6.86 6.60
C ALA A 200 -13.79 8.14 5.81
N ARG A 201 -13.36 9.20 6.52
CA ARG A 201 -13.07 10.51 5.91
C ARG A 201 -11.84 11.18 6.50
N ILE A 202 -11.28 12.11 5.72
CA ILE A 202 -10.22 12.99 6.20
C ILE A 202 -10.85 14.21 6.88
N VAL A 203 -10.47 14.50 8.12
CA VAL A 203 -11.12 15.52 8.94
C VAL A 203 -10.83 16.92 8.41
N GLY A 204 -11.89 17.65 8.03
CA GLY A 204 -11.81 19.08 7.66
C GLY A 204 -11.11 19.38 6.33
N ASP A 205 -10.78 18.38 5.52
CA ASP A 205 -9.98 18.57 4.30
C ASP A 205 -10.71 18.12 3.04
N ARG A 206 -11.41 19.06 2.38
CA ARG A 206 -12.20 18.77 1.17
C ARG A 206 -11.32 18.28 0.01
N GLU A 207 -10.14 18.85 -0.16
CA GLU A 207 -9.22 18.51 -1.25
C GLU A 207 -8.70 17.07 -1.06
N ALA A 208 -8.27 16.72 0.15
CA ALA A 208 -7.79 15.38 0.45
C ALA A 208 -8.92 14.34 0.33
N ASN A 209 -10.14 14.65 0.80
CA ASN A 209 -11.29 13.76 0.63
C ASN A 209 -11.64 13.50 -0.84
N ALA A 210 -11.44 14.48 -1.73
CA ALA A 210 -11.66 14.27 -3.17
C ALA A 210 -10.71 13.22 -3.78
N LEU A 211 -9.61 12.89 -3.09
CA LEU A 211 -8.65 11.85 -3.51
C LEU A 211 -8.97 10.45 -2.96
N LEU A 212 -9.94 10.31 -2.05
CA LEU A 212 -10.41 9.01 -1.55
C LEU A 212 -11.19 8.21 -2.60
N ALA A 213 -11.75 8.89 -3.60
CA ALA A 213 -12.50 8.29 -4.68
C ALA A 213 -11.89 8.63 -6.05
N ARG A 214 -12.22 7.82 -7.05
CA ARG A 214 -11.84 8.05 -8.45
C ARG A 214 -13.05 8.49 -9.24
N ASN A 215 -12.87 9.48 -10.11
CA ASN A 215 -13.88 9.84 -11.09
C ASN A 215 -13.84 8.82 -12.23
N TRP A 216 -14.86 7.99 -12.34
CA TRP A 216 -14.94 6.97 -13.38
C TRP A 216 -15.50 7.56 -14.67
N ARG A 217 -14.80 7.32 -15.77
CA ARG A 217 -15.27 7.65 -17.11
C ARG A 217 -16.44 6.72 -17.48
N ALA A 218 -17.48 7.25 -18.12
CA ALA A 218 -18.54 6.42 -18.69
C ALA A 218 -17.98 5.43 -19.74
N PRO A 219 -18.52 4.20 -19.85
CA PRO A 219 -19.68 3.66 -19.13
C PRO A 219 -19.34 2.99 -17.78
N TRP A 220 -18.09 3.12 -17.31
CA TRP A 220 -17.63 2.45 -16.10
C TRP A 220 -18.32 3.03 -14.86
N GLY A 221 -18.82 2.15 -14.00
CA GLY A 221 -19.70 2.49 -12.89
C GLY A 221 -19.79 1.32 -11.91
N ILE A 222 -20.02 1.59 -10.62
CA ILE A 222 -20.39 0.51 -9.70
C ILE A 222 -21.80 0.10 -10.14
N PRO A 223 -22.04 -1.18 -10.49
CA PRO A 223 -23.36 -1.58 -10.95
C PRO A 223 -24.39 -1.27 -9.86
N LYS A 224 -25.39 -0.44 -10.19
CA LYS A 224 -26.38 0.08 -9.22
C LYS A 224 -27.06 -1.04 -8.40
N ARG A 225 -27.20 -2.24 -8.98
CA ARG A 225 -27.75 -3.43 -8.30
C ARG A 225 -26.99 -3.89 -7.06
N TYR A 226 -25.72 -3.50 -6.90
CA TYR A 226 -24.89 -3.84 -5.74
C TYR A 226 -24.79 -2.70 -4.72
N ILE A 227 -25.29 -1.50 -5.02
CA ILE A 227 -25.33 -0.38 -4.10
C ILE A 227 -26.69 -0.43 -3.38
N LYS A 228 -26.72 -0.92 -2.14
CA LYS A 228 -27.89 -0.72 -1.27
C LYS A 228 -27.82 0.72 -0.72
N PRO A 229 -28.90 1.51 -0.80
CA PRO A 229 -28.97 2.78 -0.07
C PRO A 229 -28.76 2.49 1.41
N ILE A 230 -27.80 3.17 2.02
CA ILE A 230 -27.73 3.25 3.48
C ILE A 230 -28.83 4.25 3.85
N GLY A 231 -29.94 3.74 4.38
CA GLY A 231 -31.00 4.56 4.97
C GLY A 231 -30.61 5.09 6.34
#